data_AF-A0A8H5INR3-F1
#
_entry.id   AF-A0A8H5INR3-F1
#
_cell.length_a   1.000
_cell.length_b   1.000
_cell.length_c   1.000
_cell.angle_alpha   90.00
_cell.angle_beta   90.00
_cell.angle_gamma   90.00
#
_symmetry.space_group_name_H-M   'P 1'
#
loop_
_entity.id
_entity.type
_entity.pdbx_description
1 polymer ?
#
loop_
_entity_poly.entity_id
_entity_poly.type
_entity_poly.pdbx_seq_one_letter_code
_entity_poly.pdbx_strand_id
1 'polypeptide(L)'
;MSTMPLKIESKAKSLALDIYQETLDIHRIGVDVCKNVPLRHVIPVTIPELCIAITTDIFHSVGVQKHEAEACFKVIAQQISKAKILHHSKLESLRNVDWIRRHLSFVVKLQARTGKIVCPPAHVMGCMVAAVAYRKLLPANEGFFQFHKNKDLVKVFGELNGIQWLSVAIRVFHKVKSKSGAFVIELDETCQKPVAKQRKSEGGPFWVVTTSMPGMNKYENVFRNVLCPGGPAVHPSGPTVLKLEPNDDAIPSVEPNDTTNEPITLSDDDESEDNTITLRDFTRQMKIHGKKLSTPDRAIARRARRDILKPEEIGEQEIDQVGPPKEYFDSYTHLKDVWRTCLQNQVSIPNSLRVLVDHHCTPSQVFHLTELEKEHDEMEMEVDG
;
A
#
# COMPACT_ATOMS: atom_id res chain seq x y z
N MET A 1 22.63 4.61 -37.90
CA MET A 1 22.58 3.87 -36.62
C MET A 1 22.34 4.89 -35.52
N SER A 2 21.16 4.88 -34.90
CA SER A 2 20.81 5.85 -33.85
C SER A 2 21.43 5.40 -32.54
N THR A 3 22.42 6.15 -32.04
CA THR A 3 23.01 5.97 -30.72
C THR A 3 21.95 6.30 -29.67
N MET A 4 21.37 5.26 -29.08
CA MET A 4 20.51 5.44 -27.89
C MET A 4 21.33 6.17 -26.80
N PRO A 5 20.74 7.15 -26.09
CA PRO A 5 21.47 7.92 -25.10
C PRO A 5 21.87 7.04 -23.91
N LEU A 6 23.19 6.92 -23.68
CA LEU A 6 23.86 6.18 -22.60
C LEU A 6 23.23 6.34 -21.20
N LYS A 7 22.55 7.46 -20.93
CA LYS A 7 21.86 7.73 -19.66
C LYS A 7 20.67 6.81 -19.37
N ILE A 8 19.94 6.35 -20.40
CA ILE A 8 18.77 5.47 -20.22
C ILE A 8 19.22 4.08 -19.77
N GLU A 9 20.37 3.60 -20.26
CA GLU A 9 20.92 2.32 -19.84
C GLU A 9 21.40 2.31 -18.39
N SER A 10 21.94 3.44 -17.89
CA SER A 10 22.38 3.56 -16.49
C SER A 10 21.25 3.36 -15.49
N LYS A 11 20.09 4.01 -15.70
CA LYS A 11 18.90 3.82 -14.84
C LYS A 11 18.33 2.42 -14.92
N ALA A 12 18.29 1.83 -16.12
CA ALA A 12 17.81 0.47 -16.32
C ALA A 12 18.70 -0.56 -15.61
N LYS A 13 20.03 -0.37 -15.65
CA LYS A 13 21.01 -1.19 -14.94
C LYS A 13 20.91 -1.02 -13.43
N SER A 14 20.76 0.21 -12.93
CA SER A 14 20.53 0.47 -11.50
C SER A 14 19.27 -0.22 -11.01
N LEU A 15 18.14 -0.09 -11.74
CA LEU A 15 16.91 -0.78 -11.36
C LEU A 15 17.12 -2.29 -11.29
N ALA A 16 17.77 -2.88 -12.30
CA ALA A 16 18.06 -4.32 -12.33
C ALA A 16 18.94 -4.76 -11.15
N LEU A 17 19.92 -3.94 -10.76
CA LEU A 17 20.76 -4.17 -9.59
C LEU A 17 19.95 -4.12 -8.30
N ASP A 18 19.07 -3.11 -8.15
CA ASP A 18 18.17 -2.99 -6.99
C ASP A 18 17.23 -4.20 -6.89
N ILE A 19 16.73 -4.72 -8.04
CA ILE A 19 15.94 -5.98 -8.05
C ILE A 19 16.81 -7.17 -7.61
N TYR A 20 18.06 -7.24 -8.07
CA TYR A 20 18.98 -8.33 -7.76
C TYR A 20 19.38 -8.34 -6.27
N GLN A 21 19.54 -7.17 -5.67
CA GLN A 21 19.95 -7.02 -4.27
C GLN A 21 18.79 -7.08 -3.28
N GLU A 22 17.56 -7.32 -3.74
CA GLU A 22 16.34 -7.31 -2.91
C GLU A 22 16.09 -5.97 -2.18
N THR A 23 16.75 -4.90 -2.59
CA THR A 23 16.61 -3.54 -2.03
C THR A 23 15.61 -2.69 -2.83
N LEU A 24 14.88 -3.31 -3.74
CA LEU A 24 14.01 -2.63 -4.68
C LEU A 24 12.83 -1.94 -3.98
N ASP A 25 12.82 -0.61 -4.05
CA ASP A 25 11.62 0.18 -3.82
C ASP A 25 10.62 -0.04 -4.96
N ILE A 26 9.50 -0.70 -4.64
CA ILE A 26 8.41 -0.99 -5.59
C ILE A 26 7.80 0.27 -6.22
N HIS A 27 7.98 1.46 -5.63
CA HIS A 27 7.50 2.73 -6.19
C HIS A 27 8.43 3.30 -7.26
N ARG A 28 9.65 2.74 -7.42
CA ARG A 28 10.63 3.14 -8.44
C ARG A 28 10.56 2.31 -9.72
N ILE A 29 9.61 1.39 -9.85
CA ILE A 29 9.42 0.58 -11.06
C ILE A 29 8.63 1.29 -12.17
N GLY A 30 8.24 2.55 -11.95
CA GLY A 30 7.44 3.34 -12.88
C GLY A 30 8.12 3.57 -14.24
N VAL A 31 7.32 3.75 -15.30
CA VAL A 31 7.80 4.05 -16.66
C VAL A 31 8.62 5.34 -16.73
N ASP A 32 8.32 6.29 -15.87
CA ASP A 32 9.04 7.55 -15.66
C ASP A 32 10.47 7.34 -15.14
N VAL A 33 10.70 6.29 -14.36
CA VAL A 33 12.04 5.91 -13.87
C VAL A 33 12.75 5.01 -14.88
N CYS A 34 12.08 3.92 -15.30
CA CYS A 34 12.62 2.93 -16.22
C CYS A 34 11.57 2.52 -17.25
N LYS A 35 11.66 3.11 -18.44
CA LYS A 35 10.72 2.81 -19.54
C LYS A 35 10.79 1.35 -19.97
N ASN A 36 11.99 0.78 -20.07
CA ASN A 36 12.23 -0.60 -20.48
C ASN A 36 13.04 -1.31 -19.41
N VAL A 37 12.39 -2.12 -18.58
CA VAL A 37 13.08 -2.93 -17.58
C VAL A 37 13.93 -3.98 -18.31
N PRO A 38 15.24 -4.08 -18.05
CA PRO A 38 16.11 -5.00 -18.78
C PRO A 38 15.97 -6.41 -18.19
N LEU A 39 14.82 -7.04 -18.45
CA LEU A 39 14.40 -8.30 -17.85
C LEU A 39 15.38 -9.46 -18.03
N ARG A 40 16.22 -9.41 -19.07
CA ARG A 40 17.32 -10.37 -19.28
C ARG A 40 18.39 -10.35 -18.18
N HIS A 41 18.46 -9.27 -17.41
CA HIS A 41 19.38 -9.12 -16.27
C HIS A 41 18.66 -9.28 -14.92
N VAL A 42 17.35 -9.54 -14.93
CA VAL A 42 16.56 -9.79 -13.71
C VAL A 42 16.46 -11.29 -13.54
N ILE A 43 16.86 -11.81 -12.36
CA ILE A 43 16.73 -13.23 -12.07
C ILE A 43 15.24 -13.60 -12.12
N PRO A 44 14.82 -14.65 -12.84
CA PRO A 44 13.41 -15.01 -12.95
C PRO A 44 12.67 -15.17 -11.62
N VAL A 45 13.37 -15.55 -10.54
CA VAL A 45 12.81 -15.75 -9.19
C VAL A 45 12.36 -14.44 -8.51
N THR A 46 13.00 -13.31 -8.82
CA THR A 46 12.71 -12.02 -8.16
C THR A 46 11.47 -11.32 -8.72
N ILE A 47 11.01 -11.72 -9.92
CA ILE A 47 9.78 -11.17 -10.51
C ILE A 47 8.54 -11.57 -9.67
N PRO A 48 8.33 -12.84 -9.30
CA PRO A 48 7.31 -13.23 -8.34
C PRO A 48 7.36 -12.46 -7.01
N GLU A 49 8.55 -12.27 -6.43
CA GLU A 49 8.74 -11.56 -5.17
C GLU A 49 8.31 -10.09 -5.27
N LEU A 50 8.69 -9.41 -6.35
CA LEU A 50 8.22 -8.06 -6.64
C LEU A 50 6.68 -8.02 -6.77
N CYS A 51 6.06 -9.00 -7.43
CA CYS A 51 4.60 -9.07 -7.52
C CYS A 51 3.95 -9.28 -6.14
N ILE A 52 4.57 -10.06 -5.26
CA ILE A 52 4.14 -10.26 -3.87
C ILE A 52 4.30 -8.96 -3.08
N ALA A 53 5.40 -8.23 -3.23
CA ALA A 53 5.64 -6.95 -2.58
C ALA A 53 4.60 -5.89 -2.99
N ILE A 54 4.33 -5.75 -4.30
CA ILE A 54 3.26 -4.88 -4.81
C ILE A 54 1.90 -5.28 -4.23
N THR A 55 1.58 -6.57 -4.23
CA THR A 55 0.31 -7.05 -3.66
C THR A 55 0.21 -6.76 -2.16
N THR A 56 1.31 -6.87 -1.43
CA THR A 56 1.40 -6.55 0.00
C THR A 56 1.13 -5.08 0.25
N ASP A 57 1.74 -4.17 -0.50
CA ASP A 57 1.45 -2.73 -0.36
C ASP A 57 0.01 -2.39 -0.77
N ILE A 58 -0.56 -3.06 -1.79
CA ILE A 58 -1.98 -2.92 -2.13
C ILE A 58 -2.87 -3.29 -0.94
N PHE A 59 -2.62 -4.44 -0.29
CA PHE A 59 -3.38 -4.90 0.87
C PHE A 59 -3.24 -3.95 2.07
N HIS A 60 -2.00 -3.57 2.38
CA HIS A 60 -1.71 -2.62 3.45
C HIS A 60 -2.43 -1.29 3.22
N SER A 61 -2.42 -0.79 1.99
CA SER A 61 -3.05 0.49 1.63
C SER A 61 -4.56 0.55 1.78
N VAL A 62 -5.23 -0.61 1.76
CA VAL A 62 -6.68 -0.71 1.94
C VAL A 62 -7.06 -1.22 3.32
N GLY A 63 -6.10 -1.30 4.24
CA GLY A 63 -6.31 -1.73 5.62
C GLY A 63 -6.80 -3.18 5.72
N VAL A 64 -6.25 -4.08 4.89
CA VAL A 64 -6.53 -5.52 4.96
C VAL A 64 -5.22 -6.27 5.14
N GLN A 65 -5.14 -7.11 6.17
CA GLN A 65 -3.96 -7.93 6.41
C GLN A 65 -3.95 -9.16 5.49
N LYS A 66 -2.75 -9.63 5.13
CA LYS A 66 -2.59 -10.80 4.24
C LYS A 66 -3.35 -12.03 4.73
N HIS A 67 -3.32 -12.30 6.04
CA HIS A 67 -3.96 -13.50 6.62
C HIS A 67 -5.49 -13.43 6.59
N GLU A 68 -6.09 -12.23 6.60
CA GLU A 68 -7.54 -12.05 6.54
C GLU A 68 -8.14 -12.43 5.18
N ALA A 69 -7.33 -12.36 4.11
CA ALA A 69 -7.77 -12.61 2.74
C ALA A 69 -6.69 -13.30 1.89
N GLU A 70 -6.05 -14.33 2.45
CA GLU A 70 -4.91 -15.03 1.85
C GLU A 70 -5.22 -15.58 0.44
N ALA A 71 -6.42 -16.13 0.25
CA ALA A 71 -6.86 -16.62 -1.05
C ALA A 71 -6.98 -15.49 -2.10
N CYS A 72 -7.42 -14.30 -1.69
CA CYS A 72 -7.48 -13.13 -2.57
C CYS A 72 -6.07 -12.63 -2.89
N PHE A 73 -5.20 -12.57 -1.88
CA PHE A 73 -3.81 -12.16 -2.01
C PHE A 73 -3.08 -13.00 -3.06
N LYS A 74 -3.15 -14.34 -2.94
CA LYS A 74 -2.52 -15.26 -3.90
C LYS A 74 -3.02 -15.03 -5.33
N VAL A 75 -4.32 -14.80 -5.50
CA VAL A 75 -4.90 -14.54 -6.82
C VAL A 75 -4.43 -13.20 -7.39
N ILE A 76 -4.43 -12.12 -6.60
CA ILE A 76 -3.93 -10.81 -7.06
C ILE A 76 -2.46 -10.90 -7.47
N ALA A 77 -1.60 -11.46 -6.61
CA ALA A 77 -0.17 -11.62 -6.91
C ALA A 77 0.06 -12.43 -8.19
N GLN A 78 -0.66 -13.55 -8.35
CA GLN A 78 -0.58 -14.36 -9.56
C GLN A 78 -1.03 -13.61 -10.81
N GLN A 79 -2.10 -12.81 -10.72
CA GLN A 79 -2.61 -12.05 -11.87
C GLN A 79 -1.67 -10.91 -12.26
N ILE A 80 -1.05 -10.22 -11.30
CA ILE A 80 -0.01 -9.21 -11.55
C ILE A 80 1.18 -9.84 -12.26
N SER A 81 1.64 -11.00 -11.78
CA SER A 81 2.73 -11.76 -12.41
C SER A 81 2.39 -12.17 -13.85
N LYS A 82 1.19 -12.73 -14.08
CA LYS A 82 0.70 -13.11 -15.41
C LYS A 82 0.59 -11.92 -16.37
N ALA A 83 0.22 -10.75 -15.85
CA ALA A 83 0.09 -9.52 -16.62
C ALA A 83 1.45 -8.97 -17.08
N LYS A 84 2.57 -9.48 -16.53
CA LYS A 84 3.93 -9.12 -16.94
C LYS A 84 4.17 -7.61 -16.96
N ILE A 85 3.66 -6.89 -15.96
CA ILE A 85 3.61 -5.41 -15.95
C ILE A 85 4.95 -4.72 -16.27
N LEU A 86 6.08 -5.31 -15.89
CA LEU A 86 7.43 -4.78 -16.16
C LEU A 86 7.83 -4.80 -17.64
N HIS A 87 7.20 -5.66 -18.44
CA HIS A 87 7.45 -5.79 -19.88
C HIS A 87 6.77 -4.67 -20.69
N HIS A 88 5.91 -3.89 -20.04
CA HIS A 88 5.03 -2.95 -20.70
C HIS A 88 5.43 -1.52 -20.33
N SER A 89 5.33 -0.61 -21.30
CA SER A 89 5.54 0.83 -21.10
C SER A 89 4.29 1.65 -21.43
N LYS A 90 3.25 0.98 -21.94
CA LYS A 90 1.97 1.56 -22.38
C LYS A 90 0.82 0.67 -21.91
N LEU A 91 -0.32 1.26 -21.58
CA LEU A 91 -1.48 0.53 -21.06
C LEU A 91 -2.07 -0.43 -22.11
N GLU A 92 -2.07 -0.04 -23.39
CA GLU A 92 -2.50 -0.86 -24.54
C GLU A 92 -1.77 -2.19 -24.61
N SER A 93 -0.47 -2.16 -24.25
CA SER A 93 0.43 -3.31 -24.42
C SER A 93 0.26 -4.37 -23.34
N LEU A 94 -0.48 -4.06 -22.27
CA LEU A 94 -0.67 -4.95 -21.14
C LEU A 94 -1.28 -6.28 -21.60
N ARG A 95 -0.53 -7.38 -21.43
CA ARG A 95 -0.88 -8.71 -21.95
C ARG A 95 -2.30 -9.16 -21.58
N ASN A 96 -2.78 -8.76 -20.42
CA ASN A 96 -4.08 -9.16 -19.88
C ASN A 96 -5.21 -8.15 -20.12
N VAL A 97 -5.02 -7.15 -20.99
CA VAL A 97 -6.02 -6.09 -21.20
C VAL A 97 -7.36 -6.65 -21.69
N ASP A 98 -7.37 -7.65 -22.59
CA ASP A 98 -8.62 -8.27 -23.05
C ASP A 98 -9.33 -9.09 -21.97
N TRP A 99 -8.56 -9.68 -21.06
CA TRP A 99 -9.12 -10.34 -19.89
C TRP A 99 -9.76 -9.33 -18.93
N ILE A 100 -9.09 -8.21 -18.67
CA ILE A 100 -9.64 -7.09 -17.88
C ILE A 100 -10.93 -6.57 -18.53
N ARG A 101 -10.91 -6.24 -19.82
CA ARG A 101 -12.07 -5.75 -20.57
C ARG A 101 -13.28 -6.68 -20.45
N ARG A 102 -13.08 -7.99 -20.55
CA ARG A 102 -14.17 -8.97 -20.37
C ARG A 102 -14.82 -8.87 -18.99
N HIS A 103 -14.04 -8.76 -17.92
CA HIS A 103 -14.59 -8.59 -16.57
C HIS A 103 -15.33 -7.24 -16.42
N LEU A 104 -14.78 -6.16 -16.96
CA LEU A 104 -15.41 -4.85 -16.89
C LEU A 104 -16.72 -4.78 -17.69
N SER A 105 -16.79 -5.47 -18.83
CA SER A 105 -18.05 -5.60 -19.58
C SER A 105 -19.15 -6.28 -18.75
N PHE A 106 -18.81 -7.26 -17.90
CA PHE A 106 -19.76 -7.83 -16.94
C PHE A 106 -20.19 -6.83 -15.88
N VAL A 107 -19.28 -6.00 -15.38
CA VAL A 107 -19.59 -4.94 -14.39
C VAL A 107 -20.57 -3.93 -15.00
N VAL A 108 -20.31 -3.44 -16.22
CA VAL A 108 -21.18 -2.48 -16.92
C VAL A 108 -22.56 -3.09 -17.20
N LYS A 109 -22.63 -4.35 -17.66
CA LYS A 109 -23.91 -5.04 -17.86
C LYS A 109 -24.68 -5.24 -16.55
N LEU A 110 -23.97 -5.56 -15.46
CA LEU A 110 -24.58 -5.70 -14.14
C LEU A 110 -25.14 -4.36 -13.65
N GLN A 111 -24.40 -3.27 -13.85
CA GLN A 111 -24.85 -1.92 -13.51
C GLN A 111 -26.09 -1.54 -14.32
N ALA A 112 -26.04 -1.69 -15.64
CA ALA A 112 -27.17 -1.35 -16.53
C ALA A 112 -28.43 -2.15 -16.17
N ARG A 113 -28.27 -3.43 -15.80
CA ARG A 113 -29.38 -4.29 -15.39
C ARG A 113 -29.99 -3.93 -14.04
N THR A 114 -29.18 -3.44 -13.10
CA THR A 114 -29.61 -3.27 -11.70
C THR A 114 -29.83 -1.83 -11.29
N GLY A 115 -29.30 -0.86 -12.04
CA GLY A 115 -29.29 0.56 -11.69
C GLY A 115 -28.49 0.89 -10.42
N LYS A 116 -27.82 -0.10 -9.81
CA LYS A 116 -27.16 0.02 -8.52
C LYS A 116 -25.65 0.22 -8.66
N ILE A 117 -25.02 0.59 -7.54
CA ILE A 117 -23.56 0.63 -7.40
C ILE A 117 -23.03 -0.78 -7.63
N VAL A 118 -21.97 -0.91 -8.44
CA VAL A 118 -21.34 -2.20 -8.74
C VAL A 118 -19.85 -2.16 -8.43
N CYS A 119 -19.32 -3.31 -8.02
CA CYS A 119 -17.92 -3.49 -7.73
C CYS A 119 -17.28 -4.46 -8.74
N PRO A 120 -16.12 -4.10 -9.31
CA PRO A 120 -15.31 -5.03 -10.08
C PRO A 120 -14.69 -6.11 -9.18
N PRO A 121 -14.17 -7.21 -9.75
CA PRO A 121 -13.45 -8.21 -8.97
C PRO A 121 -12.14 -7.65 -8.40
N ALA A 122 -11.81 -8.01 -7.16
CA ALA A 122 -10.59 -7.56 -6.48
C ALA A 122 -9.30 -7.78 -7.29
N HIS A 123 -9.20 -8.93 -7.97
CA HIS A 123 -8.03 -9.28 -8.78
C HIS A 123 -7.91 -8.49 -10.09
N VAL A 124 -9.02 -8.01 -10.65
CA VAL A 124 -9.01 -7.08 -11.79
C VAL A 124 -8.52 -5.71 -11.32
N MET A 125 -9.04 -5.24 -10.18
CA MET A 125 -8.63 -3.97 -9.59
C MET A 125 -7.16 -3.98 -9.16
N GLY A 126 -6.69 -5.04 -8.51
CA GLY A 126 -5.28 -5.19 -8.11
C GLY A 126 -4.32 -5.16 -9.31
N CYS A 127 -4.68 -5.82 -10.42
CA CYS A 127 -3.91 -5.72 -11.67
C CYS A 127 -3.87 -4.29 -12.23
N MET A 128 -5.01 -3.60 -12.23
CA MET A 128 -5.09 -2.22 -12.70
C MET A 128 -4.28 -1.28 -11.81
N VAL A 129 -4.33 -1.45 -10.49
CA VAL A 129 -3.50 -0.68 -9.55
C VAL A 129 -2.01 -0.91 -9.82
N ALA A 130 -1.59 -2.17 -9.98
CA ALA A 130 -0.20 -2.49 -10.28
C ALA A 130 0.27 -1.84 -11.61
N ALA A 131 -0.58 -1.87 -12.63
CA ALA A 131 -0.31 -1.25 -13.93
C ALA A 131 -0.27 0.29 -13.87
N VAL A 132 -1.24 0.91 -13.22
CA VAL A 132 -1.44 2.37 -13.29
C VAL A 132 -0.71 3.11 -12.17
N ALA A 133 -0.72 2.60 -10.93
CA ALA A 133 -0.12 3.28 -9.78
C ALA A 133 1.37 2.97 -9.59
N TYR A 134 1.77 1.70 -9.73
CA TYR A 134 3.18 1.32 -9.53
C TYR A 134 3.97 1.43 -10.82
N ARG A 135 3.48 0.81 -11.89
CA ARG A 135 4.15 0.85 -13.18
C ARG A 135 3.95 2.17 -13.93
N LYS A 136 2.96 2.98 -13.55
CA LYS A 136 2.62 4.27 -14.20
C LYS A 136 2.39 4.13 -15.70
N LEU A 137 1.72 3.05 -16.11
CA LEU A 137 1.33 2.85 -17.51
C LEU A 137 0.29 3.92 -17.89
N LEU A 138 0.63 4.67 -18.93
CA LEU A 138 -0.27 5.59 -19.59
C LEU A 138 -0.71 5.03 -20.95
N PRO A 139 -1.88 5.44 -21.46
CA PRO A 139 -2.22 5.22 -22.85
C PRO A 139 -1.20 5.84 -23.80
N ALA A 140 -1.03 5.25 -24.97
CA ALA A 140 -0.17 5.75 -26.03
C ALA A 140 -0.72 7.01 -26.70
N ASN A 141 -2.05 7.16 -26.72
CA ASN A 141 -2.78 8.25 -27.34
C ASN A 141 -4.04 8.59 -26.55
N GLU A 142 -4.51 9.83 -26.65
CA GLU A 142 -5.74 10.30 -26.00
C GLU A 142 -6.98 9.56 -26.53
N GLY A 143 -6.94 9.14 -27.80
CA GLY A 143 -7.99 8.33 -28.42
C GLY A 143 -8.17 6.93 -27.83
N PHE A 144 -7.23 6.45 -26.99
CA PHE A 144 -7.25 5.10 -26.43
C PHE A 144 -8.58 4.79 -25.75
N PHE A 145 -9.09 5.74 -24.97
CA PHE A 145 -10.35 5.60 -24.26
C PHE A 145 -11.59 5.84 -25.12
N GLN A 146 -11.44 6.52 -26.25
CA GLN A 146 -12.51 6.73 -27.22
C GLN A 146 -12.81 5.46 -28.02
N PHE A 147 -11.82 4.57 -28.18
CA PHE A 147 -12.04 3.26 -28.78
C PHE A 147 -13.08 2.48 -27.98
N HIS A 148 -14.11 1.98 -28.68
CA HIS A 148 -15.22 1.22 -28.09
C HIS A 148 -14.75 0.11 -27.14
N LYS A 149 -13.62 -0.54 -27.43
CA LYS A 149 -13.09 -1.64 -26.60
C LYS A 149 -12.60 -1.20 -25.21
N ASN A 150 -12.38 0.09 -24.98
CA ASN A 150 -11.86 0.63 -23.72
C ASN A 150 -12.85 1.52 -22.97
N LYS A 151 -14.06 1.74 -23.51
CA LYS A 151 -15.08 2.55 -22.84
C LYS A 151 -15.43 2.01 -21.45
N ASP A 152 -15.46 0.69 -21.29
CA ASP A 152 -15.72 0.03 -20.00
C ASP A 152 -14.64 0.34 -18.95
N LEU A 153 -13.39 0.61 -19.35
CA LEU A 153 -12.33 1.03 -18.40
C LEU A 153 -12.63 2.39 -17.80
N VAL A 154 -12.95 3.37 -18.65
CA VAL A 154 -13.31 4.73 -18.20
C VAL A 154 -14.61 4.72 -17.42
N LYS A 155 -15.61 3.97 -17.91
CA LYS A 155 -16.89 3.86 -17.21
C LYS A 155 -16.70 3.31 -15.80
N VAL A 156 -16.02 2.17 -15.66
CA VAL A 156 -15.91 1.50 -14.36
C VAL A 156 -14.97 2.21 -13.39
N PHE A 157 -13.80 2.65 -13.84
CA PHE A 157 -12.80 3.22 -12.93
C PHE A 157 -12.78 4.74 -12.89
N GLY A 158 -13.25 5.42 -13.93
CA GLY A 158 -13.40 6.87 -13.97
C GLY A 158 -14.76 7.31 -13.45
N GLU A 159 -15.84 6.92 -14.11
CA GLU A 159 -17.19 7.40 -13.77
C GLU A 159 -17.79 6.72 -12.52
N LEU A 160 -17.66 5.40 -12.40
CA LEU A 160 -18.22 4.63 -11.27
C LEU A 160 -17.27 4.54 -10.06
N ASN A 161 -16.08 5.14 -10.16
CA ASN A 161 -15.03 5.09 -9.14
C ASN A 161 -14.79 3.68 -8.56
N GLY A 162 -14.76 2.65 -9.42
CA GLY A 162 -14.74 1.25 -8.99
C GLY A 162 -13.62 0.90 -8.02
N ILE A 163 -12.50 1.65 -8.03
CA ILE A 163 -11.35 1.41 -7.16
C ILE A 163 -11.61 1.72 -5.68
N GLN A 164 -12.56 2.61 -5.38
CA GLN A 164 -13.00 2.91 -4.01
C GLN A 164 -13.42 1.65 -3.24
N TRP A 165 -13.95 0.66 -3.96
CA TRP A 165 -14.49 -0.57 -3.40
C TRP A 165 -13.47 -1.72 -3.24
N LEU A 166 -12.18 -1.46 -3.45
CA LEU A 166 -11.14 -2.49 -3.39
C LEU A 166 -11.07 -3.21 -2.03
N SER A 167 -11.15 -2.48 -0.93
CA SER A 167 -11.15 -3.05 0.43
C SER A 167 -12.30 -4.03 0.63
N VAL A 168 -13.51 -3.64 0.21
CA VAL A 168 -14.73 -4.44 0.26
C VAL A 168 -14.57 -5.70 -0.59
N ALA A 169 -14.12 -5.57 -1.84
CA ALA A 169 -13.93 -6.68 -2.76
C ALA A 169 -12.93 -7.72 -2.25
N ILE A 170 -11.86 -7.30 -1.57
CA ILE A 170 -10.88 -8.20 -0.96
C ILE A 170 -11.53 -8.97 0.20
N ARG A 171 -12.26 -8.29 1.10
CA ARG A 171 -12.89 -8.91 2.28
C ARG A 171 -13.94 -9.96 1.90
N VAL A 172 -14.74 -9.70 0.86
CA VAL A 172 -15.79 -10.64 0.40
C VAL A 172 -15.33 -11.64 -0.64
N PHE A 173 -14.06 -11.61 -1.05
CA PHE A 173 -13.55 -12.39 -2.18
C PHE A 173 -13.87 -13.89 -2.10
N HIS A 174 -13.78 -14.46 -0.89
CA HIS A 174 -14.02 -15.89 -0.68
C HIS A 174 -15.49 -16.29 -0.92
N LYS A 175 -16.45 -15.38 -0.73
CA LYS A 175 -17.88 -15.60 -1.02
C LYS A 175 -18.19 -15.36 -2.50
N VAL A 176 -17.58 -14.35 -3.11
CA VAL A 176 -17.92 -13.85 -4.45
C VAL A 176 -17.02 -14.43 -5.56
N LYS A 177 -16.37 -15.57 -5.32
CA LYS A 177 -15.36 -16.19 -6.21
C LYS A 177 -15.94 -16.81 -7.51
N SER A 178 -17.04 -16.27 -8.04
CA SER A 178 -17.67 -16.71 -9.28
C SER A 178 -16.84 -16.32 -10.52
N LYS A 179 -17.19 -16.89 -11.69
CA LYS A 179 -16.53 -16.58 -12.98
C LYS A 179 -16.48 -15.09 -13.31
N SER A 180 -17.48 -14.30 -12.92
CA SER A 180 -17.47 -12.85 -13.14
C SER A 180 -16.80 -12.09 -12.00
N GLY A 181 -16.97 -12.54 -10.75
CA GLY A 181 -16.45 -11.91 -9.53
C GLY A 181 -17.00 -10.51 -9.23
N ALA A 182 -17.88 -9.99 -10.09
CA ALA A 182 -18.51 -8.68 -9.95
C ALA A 182 -19.79 -8.79 -9.11
N PHE A 183 -20.09 -7.75 -8.35
CA PHE A 183 -21.24 -7.73 -7.45
C PHE A 183 -21.86 -6.34 -7.32
N VAL A 184 -23.10 -6.31 -6.87
CA VAL A 184 -23.83 -5.07 -6.53
C VAL A 184 -23.51 -4.69 -5.10
N ILE A 185 -23.41 -3.40 -4.81
CA ILE A 185 -23.24 -2.86 -3.48
C ILE A 185 -24.56 -2.28 -2.99
N GLU A 186 -24.90 -2.58 -1.74
CA GLU A 186 -25.95 -1.90 -0.99
C GLU A 186 -25.30 -1.21 0.21
N LEU A 187 -25.59 0.07 0.38
CA LEU A 187 -25.02 0.86 1.46
C LEU A 187 -25.85 0.68 2.74
N ASP A 188 -25.15 0.44 3.84
CA ASP A 188 -25.71 0.36 5.18
C ASP A 188 -24.64 0.86 6.17
N GLU A 189 -24.83 2.06 6.71
CA GLU A 189 -23.86 2.69 7.63
C GLU A 189 -23.75 1.95 8.97
N THR A 190 -24.73 1.11 9.32
CA THR A 190 -24.66 0.28 10.53
C THR A 190 -23.78 -0.97 10.32
N CYS A 191 -23.43 -1.26 9.06
CA CYS A 191 -22.68 -2.45 8.70
C CYS A 191 -21.19 -2.29 9.04
N GLN A 192 -20.74 -2.99 10.08
CA GLN A 192 -19.33 -3.00 10.49
C GLN A 192 -18.43 -3.80 9.55
N LYS A 193 -18.95 -4.86 8.93
CA LYS A 193 -18.21 -5.77 8.03
C LYS A 193 -19.04 -6.12 6.80
N PRO A 194 -18.47 -6.09 5.59
CA PRO A 194 -19.20 -6.41 4.38
C PRO A 194 -19.86 -7.79 4.41
N VAL A 195 -21.15 -7.86 4.08
CA VAL A 195 -21.92 -9.12 4.04
C VAL A 195 -22.35 -9.43 2.62
N ALA A 196 -21.92 -10.58 2.08
CA ALA A 196 -22.27 -11.02 0.74
C ALA A 196 -23.45 -12.00 0.75
N LYS A 197 -24.48 -11.73 -0.06
CA LYS A 197 -25.65 -12.59 -0.27
C LYS A 197 -25.92 -12.75 -1.76
N GLN A 198 -26.40 -13.92 -2.17
CA GLN A 198 -26.81 -14.15 -3.55
C GLN A 198 -28.29 -13.77 -3.70
N ARG A 199 -28.62 -13.00 -4.75
CA ARG A 199 -30.00 -12.70 -5.15
C ARG A 199 -30.27 -13.22 -6.55
N LYS A 200 -31.53 -13.52 -6.84
CA LYS A 200 -32.00 -13.90 -8.18
C LYS A 200 -32.73 -12.72 -8.81
N SER A 201 -32.46 -12.43 -10.08
CA SER A 201 -33.31 -11.58 -10.93
C SER A 201 -33.58 -12.27 -12.26
N GLU A 202 -34.38 -11.65 -13.13
CA GLU A 202 -34.68 -12.16 -14.47
C GLU A 202 -33.42 -12.48 -15.30
N GLY A 203 -32.30 -11.79 -15.03
CA GLY A 203 -31.01 -12.04 -15.67
C GLY A 203 -30.14 -13.11 -15.00
N GLY A 204 -30.69 -13.92 -14.10
CA GLY A 204 -29.98 -14.95 -13.34
C GLY A 204 -29.42 -14.47 -12.00
N PRO A 205 -28.76 -15.36 -11.24
CA PRO A 205 -28.26 -15.03 -9.91
C PRO A 205 -27.07 -14.06 -9.96
N PHE A 206 -27.02 -13.13 -9.03
CA PHE A 206 -25.90 -12.21 -8.82
C PHE A 206 -25.63 -11.99 -7.33
N TRP A 207 -24.44 -11.50 -7.02
CA TRP A 207 -24.04 -11.19 -5.65
C TRP A 207 -24.40 -9.76 -5.28
N VAL A 208 -24.92 -9.59 -4.08
CA VAL A 208 -25.16 -8.31 -3.42
C VAL A 208 -24.30 -8.28 -2.17
N VAL A 209 -23.55 -7.20 -1.99
CA VAL A 209 -22.71 -6.96 -0.83
C VAL A 209 -23.23 -5.74 -0.10
N THR A 210 -23.71 -5.96 1.12
CA THR A 210 -24.14 -4.88 2.02
C THR A 210 -22.93 -4.41 2.83
N THR A 211 -22.62 -3.12 2.81
CA THR A 211 -21.44 -2.54 3.47
C THR A 211 -21.67 -1.07 3.79
N SER A 212 -20.94 -0.52 4.77
CA SER A 212 -20.78 0.92 4.92
C SER A 212 -19.89 1.50 3.80
N MET A 213 -19.97 2.81 3.60
CA MET A 213 -19.13 3.50 2.63
C MET A 213 -17.65 3.40 3.06
N PRO A 214 -16.76 2.81 2.24
CA PRO A 214 -15.34 2.78 2.56
C PRO A 214 -14.77 4.20 2.49
N GLY A 215 -13.75 4.45 3.32
CA GLY A 215 -12.94 5.67 3.22
C GLY A 215 -12.30 5.82 1.83
N MET A 216 -11.90 7.04 1.50
CA MET A 216 -11.27 7.36 0.21
C MET A 216 -10.03 6.50 -0.02
N ASN A 217 -9.98 5.83 -1.16
CA ASN A 217 -8.88 4.97 -1.53
C ASN A 217 -7.71 5.79 -2.10
N LYS A 218 -6.48 5.54 -1.64
CA LYS A 218 -5.27 6.28 -2.04
C LYS A 218 -5.03 6.29 -3.56
N TYR A 219 -5.57 5.30 -4.29
CA TYR A 219 -5.41 5.17 -5.74
C TYR A 219 -6.43 5.98 -6.54
N GLU A 220 -7.50 6.52 -5.95
CA GLU A 220 -8.58 7.21 -6.70
C GLU A 220 -8.05 8.35 -7.56
N ASN A 221 -7.20 9.21 -6.99
CA ASN A 221 -6.62 10.34 -7.72
C ASN A 221 -5.73 9.87 -8.88
N VAL A 222 -4.98 8.79 -8.68
CA VAL A 222 -4.11 8.23 -9.73
C VAL A 222 -4.96 7.75 -10.90
N PHE A 223 -6.04 7.02 -10.63
CA PHE A 223 -6.95 6.54 -11.68
C PHE A 223 -7.67 7.68 -12.38
N ARG A 224 -8.15 8.68 -11.62
CA ARG A 224 -8.80 9.87 -12.19
C ARG A 224 -7.87 10.62 -13.15
N ASN A 225 -6.61 10.82 -12.75
CA ASN A 225 -5.62 11.50 -13.58
C ASN A 225 -5.30 10.73 -14.87
N VAL A 226 -5.28 9.40 -14.81
CA VAL A 226 -4.91 8.56 -15.97
C VAL A 226 -6.10 8.31 -16.91
N LEU A 227 -7.31 8.11 -16.37
CA LEU A 227 -8.49 7.71 -17.14
C LEU A 227 -9.39 8.89 -17.54
N CYS A 228 -9.27 10.02 -16.86
CA CYS A 228 -10.04 11.24 -17.14
C CYS A 228 -9.11 12.47 -17.31
N PRO A 229 -8.10 12.44 -18.20
CA PRO A 229 -7.23 13.59 -18.41
C PRO A 229 -8.05 14.75 -18.99
N GLY A 230 -8.15 15.86 -18.24
CA GLY A 230 -8.88 17.06 -18.66
C GLY A 230 -10.34 17.15 -18.21
N GLY A 231 -10.82 16.24 -17.34
CA GLY A 231 -12.07 16.48 -16.62
C GLY A 231 -11.95 17.75 -15.76
N PRO A 232 -13.03 18.54 -15.57
CA PRO A 232 -13.00 19.64 -14.61
C PRO A 232 -12.50 19.07 -13.29
N ALA A 233 -11.63 19.79 -12.60
CA ALA A 233 -11.17 19.40 -11.27
C ALA A 233 -12.40 19.35 -10.36
N VAL A 234 -13.07 18.18 -10.34
CA VAL A 234 -14.19 17.93 -9.45
C VAL A 234 -13.57 18.01 -8.07
N HIS A 235 -13.90 19.09 -7.35
CA HIS A 235 -13.64 19.20 -5.93
C HIS A 235 -13.99 17.86 -5.28
N PRO A 236 -13.30 17.45 -4.20
CA PRO A 236 -13.67 16.28 -3.42
C PRO A 236 -14.99 16.54 -2.66
N SER A 237 -16.03 17.01 -3.33
CA SER A 237 -17.40 16.69 -2.95
C SER A 237 -17.48 15.17 -2.97
N GLY A 238 -17.87 14.59 -1.84
CA GLY A 238 -17.90 13.15 -1.59
C GLY A 238 -18.60 12.36 -2.70
N PRO A 239 -18.55 11.02 -2.65
CA PRO A 239 -19.16 10.16 -3.66
C PRO A 239 -20.53 10.71 -3.98
N THR A 240 -20.75 11.09 -5.24
CA THR A 240 -22.07 11.47 -5.73
C THR A 240 -22.91 10.23 -5.55
N VAL A 241 -23.50 10.09 -4.36
CA VAL A 241 -24.62 9.20 -4.11
C VAL A 241 -25.57 9.64 -5.18
N LEU A 242 -25.72 8.81 -6.22
CA LEU A 242 -26.83 8.94 -7.15
C LEU A 242 -28.02 9.15 -6.24
N LYS A 243 -28.57 10.36 -6.27
CA LYS A 243 -29.76 10.72 -5.52
C LYS A 243 -30.80 9.76 -6.07
N LEU A 244 -30.95 8.61 -5.39
CA LEU A 244 -31.97 7.64 -5.68
C LEU A 244 -33.24 8.41 -5.42
N GLU A 245 -33.85 8.89 -6.50
CA GLU A 245 -35.22 9.35 -6.43
C GLU A 245 -36.00 8.20 -5.77
N PRO A 246 -36.72 8.47 -4.67
CA PRO A 246 -37.61 7.48 -4.12
C PRO A 246 -38.57 7.11 -5.25
N ASN A 247 -38.62 5.84 -5.64
CA ASN A 247 -39.81 5.36 -6.31
C ASN A 247 -40.93 5.50 -5.27
N ASP A 248 -41.71 6.56 -5.39
CA ASP A 248 -42.96 6.78 -4.67
C ASP A 248 -43.99 5.73 -5.11
N ASP A 249 -43.78 4.49 -4.69
CA ASP A 249 -44.88 3.55 -4.55
C ASP A 249 -45.59 3.93 -3.25
N ALA A 250 -46.77 4.55 -3.40
CA ALA A 250 -47.61 5.06 -2.31
C ALA A 250 -47.78 4.03 -1.17
N ILE A 251 -47.11 4.28 -0.05
CA ILE A 251 -47.38 3.58 1.21
C ILE A 251 -48.62 4.24 1.84
N PRO A 252 -49.64 3.47 2.26
CA PRO A 252 -50.79 4.02 2.95
C PRO A 252 -50.38 4.65 4.28
N SER A 253 -50.73 5.92 4.42
CA SER A 253 -50.64 6.75 5.63
C SER A 253 -51.24 6.04 6.84
N VAL A 254 -50.38 5.64 7.80
CA VAL A 254 -50.80 5.31 9.17
C VAL A 254 -50.35 6.47 10.06
N GLU A 255 -51.33 7.19 10.61
CA GLU A 255 -51.11 8.24 11.62
C GLU A 255 -50.49 7.64 12.89
N PRO A 256 -49.39 8.21 13.43
CA PRO A 256 -48.92 7.85 14.75
C PRO A 256 -49.60 8.71 15.82
N ASN A 257 -50.27 8.05 16.75
CA ASN A 257 -50.79 8.65 17.98
C ASN A 257 -49.64 9.19 18.85
N ASP A 258 -49.79 10.46 19.23
CA ASP A 258 -49.09 11.11 20.33
C ASP A 258 -49.24 10.32 21.63
N THR A 259 -48.13 10.00 22.30
CA THR A 259 -48.12 9.85 23.75
C THR A 259 -46.72 10.12 24.33
N THR A 260 -46.66 11.24 25.04
CA THR A 260 -46.00 11.46 26.35
C THR A 260 -44.48 11.41 26.46
N ASN A 261 -43.94 12.62 26.68
CA ASN A 261 -42.63 12.91 27.25
C ASN A 261 -42.48 12.35 28.68
N GLU A 262 -41.35 11.71 28.98
CA GLU A 262 -40.79 11.67 30.33
C GLU A 262 -39.33 12.17 30.31
N PRO A 263 -38.85 12.87 31.37
CA PRO A 263 -37.50 13.43 31.42
C PRO A 263 -36.49 12.40 31.94
N ILE A 264 -35.37 12.26 31.23
CA ILE A 264 -34.23 11.43 31.65
C ILE A 264 -33.42 12.21 32.69
N THR A 265 -33.30 11.63 33.89
CA THR A 265 -32.41 12.05 34.98
C THR A 265 -30.95 11.83 34.62
N LEU A 266 -30.14 12.90 34.77
CA LEU A 266 -28.68 12.87 34.76
C LEU A 266 -28.18 12.19 36.04
N SER A 267 -27.38 11.13 35.90
CA SER A 267 -26.57 10.58 36.98
C SER A 267 -25.10 10.95 36.75
N ASP A 268 -24.54 11.65 37.73
CA ASP A 268 -23.11 11.83 37.94
C ASP A 268 -22.50 10.49 38.37
N ASP A 269 -21.45 10.03 37.70
CA ASP A 269 -20.45 9.13 38.29
C ASP A 269 -19.11 9.34 37.59
N ASP A 270 -18.20 9.97 38.33
CA ASP A 270 -16.76 10.06 38.10
C ASP A 270 -16.11 8.73 38.50
N GLU A 271 -15.48 8.01 37.55
CA GLU A 271 -14.43 7.03 37.90
C GLU A 271 -13.15 7.29 37.08
N SER A 272 -12.14 7.69 37.84
CA SER A 272 -10.69 7.75 37.60
C SER A 272 -10.14 7.14 36.30
N GLU A 273 -9.65 8.00 35.39
CA GLU A 273 -8.73 7.60 34.32
C GLU A 273 -7.26 7.68 34.80
N ASP A 274 -6.58 6.54 34.72
CA ASP A 274 -5.12 6.39 34.83
C ASP A 274 -4.42 7.18 33.71
N ASN A 275 -3.86 8.33 34.06
CA ASN A 275 -3.12 9.19 33.13
C ASN A 275 -1.69 8.67 32.89
N THR A 276 -1.53 7.63 32.06
CA THR A 276 -0.23 7.34 31.44
C THR A 276 0.04 8.34 30.33
N ILE A 277 0.79 9.41 30.65
CA ILE A 277 1.29 10.38 29.66
C ILE A 277 2.18 9.66 28.66
N THR A 278 1.74 9.60 27.40
CA THR A 278 2.57 9.04 26.33
C THR A 278 3.67 10.03 25.94
N LEU A 279 4.78 9.53 25.37
CA LEU A 279 5.88 10.37 24.87
C LEU A 279 5.39 11.46 23.88
N ARG A 280 4.29 11.16 23.18
CA ARG A 280 3.62 12.06 22.24
C ARG A 280 2.93 13.22 22.97
N ASP A 281 2.32 12.96 24.12
CA ASP A 281 1.66 13.96 24.95
C ASP A 281 2.67 14.87 25.66
N PHE A 282 3.78 14.30 26.13
CA PHE A 282 4.91 15.07 26.67
C PHE A 282 5.51 16.03 25.64
N THR A 283 5.71 15.54 24.40
CA THR A 283 6.24 16.36 23.30
C THR A 283 5.26 17.48 22.89
N ARG A 284 3.95 17.21 22.96
CA ARG A 284 2.90 18.21 22.70
C ARG A 284 2.86 19.26 23.81
N GLN A 285 2.96 18.87 25.07
CA GLN A 285 3.03 19.80 26.21
C GLN A 285 4.27 20.70 26.16
N MET A 286 5.44 20.14 25.82
CA MET A 286 6.68 20.92 25.66
C MET A 286 6.58 21.97 24.55
N LYS A 287 5.82 21.69 23.49
CA LYS A 287 5.57 22.62 22.38
C LYS A 287 4.58 23.73 22.76
N ILE A 288 3.56 23.40 23.56
CA ILE A 288 2.56 24.36 24.07
C ILE A 288 3.18 25.30 25.11
N HIS A 289 4.14 24.84 25.92
CA HIS A 289 4.76 25.67 26.96
C HIS A 289 5.93 26.55 26.48
N GLY A 290 6.30 26.53 25.20
CA GLY A 290 7.26 27.49 24.62
C GLY A 290 8.65 27.50 25.27
N LYS A 291 8.97 26.54 26.13
CA LYS A 291 10.26 26.46 26.85
C LYS A 291 11.32 25.91 25.90
N LYS A 292 12.07 26.81 25.27
CA LYS A 292 13.36 26.48 24.66
C LYS A 292 14.23 25.81 25.72
N LEU A 293 14.86 24.69 25.39
CA LEU A 293 15.89 24.06 26.22
C LEU A 293 16.87 25.13 26.71
N SER A 294 17.13 25.13 28.02
CA SER A 294 18.01 26.10 28.65
C SER A 294 19.42 26.00 28.05
N THR A 295 20.09 27.15 28.01
CA THR A 295 21.38 27.38 27.35
C THR A 295 22.51 26.36 27.64
N PRO A 296 22.57 25.66 28.80
CA PRO A 296 23.57 24.61 29.04
C PRO A 296 23.45 23.40 28.09
N ASP A 297 22.23 22.93 27.77
CA ASP A 297 22.02 21.73 26.93
C ASP A 297 22.45 21.98 25.48
N ARG A 298 22.33 23.24 25.03
CA ARG A 298 22.76 23.65 23.70
C ARG A 298 24.28 23.71 23.57
N ALA A 299 24.99 23.98 24.66
CA ALA A 299 26.45 23.95 24.71
C ALA A 299 26.98 22.51 24.70
N ILE A 300 26.32 21.60 25.42
CA ILE A 300 26.65 20.16 25.43
C ILE A 300 26.41 19.55 24.04
N ALA A 301 25.26 19.81 23.41
CA ALA A 301 24.98 19.35 22.05
C ALA A 301 25.94 19.93 20.99
N ARG A 302 26.42 21.18 21.18
CA ARG A 302 27.43 21.79 20.31
C ARG A 302 28.84 21.23 20.54
N ARG A 303 29.18 20.80 21.76
CA ARG A 303 30.46 20.16 22.06
C ARG A 303 30.49 18.74 21.48
N ALA A 304 29.43 17.95 21.67
CA ALA A 304 29.27 16.63 21.07
C ALA A 304 29.36 16.67 19.53
N ARG A 305 28.74 17.68 18.88
CA ARG A 305 28.87 17.86 17.42
C ARG A 305 30.28 18.25 16.96
N ARG A 306 31.08 18.88 17.82
CA ARG A 306 32.46 19.27 17.49
C ARG A 306 33.43 18.10 17.63
N ASP A 307 33.15 17.21 18.57
CA ASP A 307 33.96 16.00 18.78
C ASP A 307 33.70 14.95 17.69
N ILE A 308 32.49 14.89 17.12
CA ILE A 308 32.16 14.03 15.96
C ILE A 308 32.78 14.54 14.64
N LEU A 309 33.11 15.84 14.56
CA LEU A 309 33.56 16.51 13.33
C LEU A 309 35.07 16.80 13.29
N LYS A 310 35.87 16.25 14.21
CA LYS A 310 37.33 16.32 14.12
C LYS A 310 37.84 15.18 13.23
N PRO A 311 38.47 15.47 12.08
CA PRO A 311 39.29 14.49 11.39
C PRO A 311 40.55 14.25 12.24
N GLU A 312 40.93 12.99 12.43
CA GLU A 312 42.26 12.66 12.90
C GLU A 312 43.28 13.16 11.88
N GLU A 313 44.20 14.03 12.32
CA GLU A 313 45.40 14.38 11.56
C GLU A 313 46.32 13.17 11.55
N ILE A 314 46.28 12.39 10.46
CA ILE A 314 47.30 11.41 10.12
C ILE A 314 48.03 11.92 8.89
N GLY A 315 49.36 11.97 9.02
CA GLY A 315 50.30 12.56 8.08
C GLY A 315 50.28 11.96 6.68
N GLU A 316 50.78 12.79 5.77
CA GLU A 316 50.84 12.68 4.33
C GLU A 316 51.53 11.39 3.82
N GLN A 317 50.87 10.66 2.91
CA GLN A 317 51.48 10.04 1.71
C GLN A 317 50.42 9.66 0.65
N GLU A 318 50.84 9.65 -0.62
CA GLU A 318 50.10 9.97 -1.86
C GLU A 318 48.96 9.04 -2.36
N ILE A 319 47.84 9.69 -2.74
CA ILE A 319 47.08 9.67 -4.03
C ILE A 319 46.69 8.31 -4.68
N ASP A 320 45.37 8.01 -4.73
CA ASP A 320 44.58 8.09 -5.99
C ASP A 320 43.03 8.03 -5.80
N GLN A 321 42.35 8.95 -6.49
CA GLN A 321 40.91 9.03 -6.88
C GLN A 321 39.79 8.62 -5.89
N VAL A 322 39.20 9.62 -5.21
CA VAL A 322 37.95 9.50 -4.44
C VAL A 322 36.80 10.23 -5.15
N GLY A 323 35.82 9.46 -5.63
CA GLY A 323 34.50 9.97 -6.01
C GLY A 323 33.67 10.40 -4.79
N PRO A 324 32.50 11.05 -4.96
CA PRO A 324 31.74 11.60 -3.83
C PRO A 324 31.22 10.49 -2.91
N PRO A 325 30.97 10.78 -1.61
CA PRO A 325 30.78 9.75 -0.59
C PRO A 325 29.51 8.93 -0.88
N LYS A 326 29.67 7.63 -1.13
CA LYS A 326 28.61 6.64 -1.05
C LYS A 326 28.41 6.27 0.42
N GLU A 327 27.56 7.02 1.12
CA GLU A 327 27.02 6.58 2.42
C GLU A 327 25.54 6.24 2.25
N TYR A 328 25.30 5.07 1.66
CA TYR A 328 24.20 4.22 2.09
C TYR A 328 24.89 2.99 2.67
N PHE A 329 25.19 3.07 3.97
CA PHE A 329 25.70 1.96 4.74
C PHE A 329 24.77 0.77 4.54
N ASP A 330 25.35 -0.39 4.25
CA ASP A 330 24.65 -1.66 4.20
C ASP A 330 24.21 -1.99 5.64
N SER A 331 23.05 -1.45 6.03
CA SER A 331 22.65 -1.28 7.43
C SER A 331 22.66 -2.60 8.20
N TYR A 332 22.31 -3.71 7.55
CA TYR A 332 22.36 -5.03 8.17
C TYR A 332 23.78 -5.51 8.46
N THR A 333 24.72 -5.33 7.52
CA THR A 333 26.12 -5.76 7.71
C THR A 333 26.75 -5.02 8.88
N HIS A 334 26.53 -3.70 8.95
CA HIS A 334 27.04 -2.90 10.05
C HIS A 334 26.39 -3.29 11.40
N LEU A 335 25.07 -3.48 11.43
CA LEU A 335 24.38 -3.89 12.66
C LEU A 335 24.79 -5.29 13.11
N LYS A 336 25.02 -6.22 12.18
CA LYS A 336 25.55 -7.56 12.45
C LYS A 336 26.95 -7.52 13.04
N ASP A 337 27.83 -6.65 12.54
CA ASP A 337 29.18 -6.50 13.08
C ASP A 337 29.17 -5.90 14.49
N VAL A 338 28.36 -4.88 14.72
CA VAL A 338 28.18 -4.31 16.07
C VAL A 338 27.60 -5.35 17.02
N TRP A 339 26.60 -6.13 16.58
CA TRP A 339 26.00 -7.21 17.38
C TRP A 339 27.05 -8.27 17.76
N ARG A 340 27.83 -8.75 16.79
CA ARG A 340 28.93 -9.71 17.05
C ARG A 340 29.97 -9.15 17.99
N THR A 341 30.30 -7.87 17.86
CA THR A 341 31.26 -7.19 18.75
C THR A 341 30.74 -7.14 20.18
N CYS A 342 29.43 -6.92 20.40
CA CYS A 342 28.85 -7.00 21.74
C CYS A 342 28.99 -8.40 22.34
N LEU A 343 28.64 -9.44 21.56
CA LEU A 343 28.78 -10.84 21.99
C LEU A 343 30.23 -11.18 22.36
N GLN A 344 31.18 -10.88 21.45
CA GLN A 344 32.61 -11.18 21.66
C GLN A 344 33.23 -10.50 22.89
N ASN A 345 32.71 -9.34 23.30
CA ASN A 345 33.17 -8.62 24.48
C ASN A 345 32.41 -9.02 25.75
N GLN A 346 31.59 -10.07 25.72
CA GLN A 346 30.75 -10.53 26.84
C GLN A 346 29.82 -9.44 27.38
N VAL A 347 29.37 -8.53 26.51
CA VAL A 347 28.43 -7.47 26.87
C VAL A 347 27.05 -7.85 26.35
N SER A 348 26.06 -7.86 27.25
CA SER A 348 24.65 -8.05 26.88
C SER A 348 24.26 -7.06 25.77
N ILE A 349 23.53 -7.55 24.75
CA ILE A 349 23.11 -6.70 23.63
C ILE A 349 22.25 -5.52 24.14
N PRO A 350 22.66 -4.25 23.95
CA PRO A 350 21.90 -3.10 24.46
C PRO A 350 20.50 -3.01 23.84
N ASN A 351 19.49 -2.64 24.65
CA ASN A 351 18.11 -2.47 24.16
C ASN A 351 18.00 -1.47 23.01
N SER A 352 18.82 -0.42 23.00
CA SER A 352 18.87 0.54 21.89
C SER A 352 19.27 -0.10 20.56
N LEU A 353 20.18 -1.08 20.60
CA LEU A 353 20.61 -1.82 19.40
C LEU A 353 19.50 -2.79 18.95
N ARG A 354 18.82 -3.45 19.89
CA ARG A 354 17.66 -4.31 19.57
C ARG A 354 16.54 -3.54 18.86
N VAL A 355 16.15 -2.38 19.39
CA VAL A 355 15.14 -1.51 18.77
C VAL A 355 15.57 -1.08 17.35
N LEU A 356 16.87 -0.82 17.16
CA LEU A 356 17.40 -0.40 15.87
C LEU A 356 17.42 -1.55 14.86
N VAL A 357 17.75 -2.78 15.30
CA VAL A 357 17.65 -4.00 14.51
C VAL A 357 16.19 -4.30 14.14
N ASP A 358 15.25 -4.22 15.07
CA ASP A 358 13.82 -4.44 14.79
C ASP A 358 13.25 -3.44 13.76
N HIS A 359 13.76 -2.21 13.75
CA HIS A 359 13.29 -1.16 12.85
C HIS A 359 13.96 -1.22 11.46
N HIS A 360 15.21 -1.66 11.38
CA HIS A 360 16.03 -1.58 10.16
C HIS A 360 16.33 -2.93 9.51
N CYS A 361 16.03 -4.05 10.17
CA CYS A 361 16.25 -5.39 9.64
C CYS A 361 14.92 -6.09 9.33
N THR A 362 14.96 -6.97 8.33
CA THR A 362 13.86 -7.89 8.03
C THR A 362 13.70 -8.93 9.15
N PRO A 363 12.51 -9.53 9.35
CA PRO A 363 12.32 -10.57 10.36
C PRO A 363 13.31 -11.74 10.27
N SER A 364 13.73 -12.13 9.06
CA SER A 364 14.73 -13.18 8.85
C SER A 364 16.13 -12.76 9.34
N GLN A 365 16.48 -11.49 9.17
CA GLN A 365 17.74 -10.92 9.67
C GLN A 365 17.72 -10.75 11.18
N VAL A 366 16.59 -10.32 11.76
CA VAL A 366 16.40 -10.28 13.22
C VAL A 366 16.55 -11.69 13.80
N PHE A 367 15.87 -12.68 13.21
CA PHE A 367 15.98 -14.08 13.62
C PHE A 367 17.43 -14.58 13.59
N HIS A 368 18.16 -14.31 12.52
CA HIS A 368 19.57 -14.70 12.41
C HIS A 368 20.46 -14.05 13.51
N LEU A 369 20.21 -12.80 13.89
CA LEU A 369 20.96 -12.15 14.98
C LEU A 369 20.61 -12.73 16.35
N THR A 370 19.34 -13.09 16.58
CA THR A 370 18.90 -13.76 17.81
C THR A 370 19.48 -15.17 17.92
N GLU A 371 19.56 -15.93 16.82
CA GLU A 371 20.21 -17.24 16.83
C GLU A 371 21.71 -17.13 17.12
N LEU A 372 22.41 -16.12 16.58
CA LEU A 372 23.82 -15.87 16.92
C LEU A 372 24.03 -15.55 18.41
N GLU A 373 23.10 -14.83 19.03
CA GLU A 373 23.13 -14.55 20.47
C GLU A 373 22.94 -15.84 21.26
N LYS A 374 21.97 -16.68 20.88
CA LYS A 374 21.71 -17.96 21.53
C LYS A 374 22.88 -18.94 21.41
N GLU A 375 23.51 -19.05 20.24
CA GLU A 375 24.70 -19.88 20.02
C GLU A 375 25.87 -19.43 20.92
N HIS A 376 26.00 -18.12 21.16
CA HIS A 376 27.03 -17.58 22.06
C HIS A 376 26.76 -17.95 23.52
N ASP A 377 25.51 -17.81 23.98
CA ASP A 377 25.10 -18.19 25.35
C ASP A 377 25.33 -19.70 25.61
N GLU A 378 25.10 -20.55 24.61
CA GLU A 378 25.35 -21.99 24.69
C GLU A 378 26.87 -22.30 24.79
N MET A 379 27.72 -21.55 24.09
CA MET A 379 29.18 -21.71 24.16
C MET A 379 29.78 -21.27 25.50
N GLU A 380 29.26 -20.22 26.15
CA GLU A 380 29.77 -19.79 27.46
C GLU A 380 29.48 -20.82 28.57
N MET A 381 28.37 -21.55 28.49
CA MET A 381 28.03 -22.58 29.46
C MET A 381 28.94 -23.83 29.38
N GLU A 382 29.62 -24.07 28.26
CA GLU A 382 30.55 -25.21 28.10
C GLU A 382 31.96 -24.94 28.65
N VAL A 383 32.32 -23.68 28.91
CA VAL A 383 33.67 -23.30 29.37
C VAL A 383 33.80 -23.34 30.91
N ASP A 384 32.68 -23.27 31.62
CA ASP A 384 32.63 -23.24 33.10
C ASP A 384 32.26 -24.59 33.76
N GLY A 385 32.18 -25.68 32.99
CA GLY A 385 31.95 -27.05 33.48
C GLY A 385 33.13 -27.98 33.22
#